data_AF-A0A4R6SVL9-F1
#
_entry.id   AF-A0A4R6SVL9-F1
#
_cell.length_a   1.000
_cell.length_b   1.000
_cell.length_c   1.000
_cell.angle_alpha   90.00
_cell.angle_beta   90.00
_cell.angle_gamma   90.00
#
_symmetry.space_group_name_H-M   'P 1'
#
loop_
_entity.id
_entity.type
_entity.pdbx_description
1 polymer ?
#
loop_
_entity_poly.entity_id
_entity_poly.type
_entity_poly.pdbx_seq_one_letter_code
_entity_poly.pdbx_strand_id
1 'polypeptide(L)'
;MGYAKERGKLEQLLTRINNIGSYDEKNLANLVDGHEKYSHTIRILKNKEPETFINLYEKELQEVKDGKKLVKESDSDEARQNNFTVYKDAVIRAIEKTIKATKESL
;
A
#
# COMPACT_ATOMS: atom_id res chain seq x y z
N MET A 1 -0.09 -3.97 23.63
CA MET A 1 -0.90 -4.81 22.70
C MET A 1 -1.85 -3.95 21.82
N GLY A 2 -1.46 -2.74 21.39
CA GLY A 2 -2.39 -1.77 20.78
C GLY A 2 -2.76 -1.97 19.30
N TYR A 3 -1.91 -2.66 18.52
CA TYR A 3 -2.02 -2.71 17.05
C TYR A 3 -2.12 -4.11 16.44
N ALA A 4 -2.26 -5.16 17.26
CA ALA A 4 -2.24 -6.54 16.77
C ALA A 4 -3.31 -6.83 15.70
N LYS A 5 -4.50 -6.22 15.83
CA LYS A 5 -5.60 -6.37 14.87
C LYS A 5 -5.27 -5.72 13.53
N GLU A 6 -4.83 -4.47 13.52
CA GLU A 6 -4.46 -3.74 12.31
C GLU A 6 -3.24 -4.36 11.64
N ARG A 7 -2.23 -4.78 12.42
CA ARG A 7 -1.05 -5.49 11.92
C ARG A 7 -1.43 -6.79 11.21
N GLY A 8 -2.28 -7.62 11.80
CA GLY A 8 -2.73 -8.87 11.17
C GLY A 8 -3.46 -8.64 9.84
N LYS A 9 -4.25 -7.55 9.73
CA LYS A 9 -4.86 -7.15 8.45
C LYS A 9 -3.80 -6.76 7.41
N LEU A 10 -2.78 -6.01 7.82
CA LEU A 10 -1.69 -5.59 6.93
C LEU A 10 -0.85 -6.78 6.46
N GLU A 11 -0.56 -7.75 7.34
CA GLU A 11 0.19 -8.97 6.98
C GLU A 11 -0.57 -9.84 5.95
N GLN A 12 -1.89 -9.99 6.14
CA GLN A 12 -2.74 -10.66 5.15
C GLN A 12 -2.82 -9.91 3.82
N LEU A 13 -2.91 -8.58 3.89
CA LEU A 13 -2.95 -7.71 2.71
C LEU A 13 -1.63 -7.79 1.92
N LEU A 14 -0.50 -7.74 2.62
CA LEU A 14 0.84 -7.87 2.04
C LEU A 14 0.99 -9.19 1.27
N THR A 15 0.58 -10.30 1.90
CA THR A 15 0.62 -11.62 1.26
C THR A 15 -0.20 -11.64 -0.03
N ARG A 16 -1.39 -11.02 -0.04
CA ARG A 16 -2.24 -10.95 -1.24
C ARG A 16 -1.60 -10.11 -2.35
N ILE A 17 -1.06 -8.95 -2.02
CA ILE A 17 -0.47 -8.02 -3.00
C ILE A 17 0.81 -8.59 -3.61
N ASN A 18 1.64 -9.27 -2.81
CA ASN A 18 2.84 -9.96 -3.30
C ASN A 18 2.53 -10.99 -4.40
N ASN A 19 1.37 -11.64 -4.33
CA ASN A 19 0.91 -12.62 -5.32
C ASN A 19 0.29 -12.01 -6.58
N ILE A 20 0.16 -10.69 -6.67
CA ILE A 20 -0.33 -10.02 -7.89
C ILE A 20 0.78 -10.09 -8.96
N GLY A 21 0.43 -10.65 -10.11
CA GLY A 21 1.32 -10.90 -11.24
C GLY A 21 1.58 -9.67 -12.11
N SER A 22 1.64 -9.85 -13.43
CA SER A 22 1.78 -8.77 -14.40
C SER A 22 0.51 -7.91 -14.50
N TYR A 23 0.60 -6.79 -15.20
CA TYR A 23 -0.53 -5.94 -15.51
C TYR A 23 -1.58 -6.71 -16.29
N ASP A 24 -2.79 -6.71 -15.75
CA ASP A 24 -4.05 -6.92 -16.44
C ASP A 24 -5.14 -6.17 -15.65
N GLU A 25 -6.32 -5.99 -16.22
CA GLU A 25 -7.41 -5.22 -15.57
C GLU A 25 -7.83 -5.82 -14.22
N LYS A 26 -7.77 -7.15 -14.07
CA LYS A 26 -8.12 -7.84 -12.84
C LYS A 26 -7.07 -7.59 -11.75
N ASN A 27 -5.80 -7.67 -12.10
CA ASN A 27 -4.67 -7.42 -11.22
C ASN A 27 -4.60 -5.94 -10.84
N LEU A 28 -4.92 -5.03 -11.76
CA LEU A 28 -5.09 -3.62 -11.45
C LEU A 28 -6.21 -3.38 -10.44
N ALA A 29 -7.39 -3.97 -10.66
CA ALA A 29 -8.50 -3.86 -9.73
C ALA A 29 -8.15 -4.40 -8.33
N ASN A 30 -7.48 -5.56 -8.27
CA ASN A 30 -7.02 -6.16 -7.01
C ASN A 30 -6.00 -5.27 -6.29
N LEU A 31 -5.06 -4.67 -7.02
CA LEU A 31 -4.07 -3.77 -6.44
C LEU A 31 -4.70 -2.46 -5.94
N VAL A 32 -5.70 -1.94 -6.64
CA VAL A 32 -6.47 -0.76 -6.22
C VAL A 32 -7.27 -1.05 -4.95
N ASP A 33 -7.99 -2.16 -4.88
CA ASP A 33 -8.68 -2.61 -3.65
C ASP A 33 -7.68 -2.78 -2.50
N GLY A 34 -6.49 -3.32 -2.78
CA GLY A 34 -5.43 -3.45 -1.80
C GLY A 34 -4.92 -2.12 -1.25
N HIS A 35 -4.67 -1.15 -2.13
CA HIS A 35 -4.32 0.23 -1.75
C HIS A 35 -5.43 0.86 -0.90
N GLU A 36 -6.71 0.73 -1.26
CA GLU A 36 -7.81 1.30 -0.47
C GLU A 36 -7.86 0.72 0.95
N LYS A 37 -7.65 -0.59 1.09
CA LYS A 37 -7.53 -1.27 2.39
C LYS A 37 -6.33 -0.79 3.19
N TYR A 38 -5.19 -0.59 2.56
CA TYR A 38 -4.01 0.02 3.19
C TYR A 38 -4.34 1.43 3.68
N SER A 39 -4.84 2.30 2.81
CA SER A 39 -5.22 3.70 3.08
C SER A 39 -6.15 3.82 4.29
N HIS A 40 -7.18 2.97 4.35
CA HIS A 40 -8.09 2.92 5.49
C HIS A 40 -7.37 2.51 6.79
N THR A 41 -6.51 1.50 6.72
CA THR A 41 -5.79 0.98 7.89
C THR A 41 -4.79 1.99 8.44
N ILE A 42 -3.99 2.63 7.57
CA ILE A 42 -3.02 3.64 8.00
C ILE A 42 -3.71 4.88 8.59
N ARG A 43 -4.89 5.26 8.09
CA ARG A 43 -5.71 6.33 8.69
C ARG A 43 -6.16 5.98 10.11
N ILE A 44 -6.58 4.74 10.36
CA ILE A 44 -6.94 4.28 11.71
C ILE A 44 -5.72 4.38 12.64
N LEU A 45 -4.57 3.87 12.20
CA LEU A 45 -3.33 3.91 12.98
C LEU A 45 -2.88 5.35 13.28
N LYS A 46 -2.89 6.22 12.27
CA LYS A 46 -2.62 7.67 12.40
C LYS A 46 -3.57 8.36 13.37
N ASN A 47 -4.84 7.96 13.45
CA ASN A 47 -5.76 8.54 14.43
C ASN A 47 -5.52 8.02 15.85
N LYS A 48 -4.98 6.81 16.00
CA LYS A 48 -4.63 6.22 17.31
C LYS A 48 -3.32 6.77 17.87
N GLU A 49 -2.30 6.86 17.02
CA GLU A 49 -0.95 7.31 17.39
C GLU A 49 -0.37 8.18 16.25
N PRO A 50 -0.76 9.46 16.19
CA PRO A 50 -0.33 10.35 15.10
C PRO A 50 1.19 10.46 14.98
N GLU A 51 1.91 10.53 16.09
CA GLU A 51 3.37 10.74 16.11
C GLU A 51 4.13 9.63 15.36
N THR A 52 3.66 8.39 15.47
CA THR A 52 4.24 7.23 14.79
C THR A 52 3.82 7.14 13.32
N PHE A 53 2.54 7.41 13.01
CA PHE A 53 1.96 7.04 11.72
C PHE A 53 1.68 8.21 10.76
N ILE A 54 1.83 9.48 11.17
CA ILE A 54 1.52 10.64 10.30
C ILE A 54 2.40 10.67 9.05
N ASN A 55 3.70 10.40 9.19
CA ASN A 55 4.63 10.36 8.05
C ASN A 55 4.26 9.24 7.06
N LEU A 56 3.86 8.07 7.56
CA LEU A 56 3.41 6.94 6.74
C LEU A 56 2.08 7.26 6.03
N TYR A 57 1.19 8.00 6.69
CA TYR A 57 -0.07 8.45 6.11
C TYR A 57 0.09 9.54 5.05
N GLU A 58 1.03 10.47 5.23
CA GLU A 58 1.20 11.62 4.33
C GLU A 58 2.13 11.33 3.17
N LYS A 59 3.29 10.70 3.43
CA LYS A 59 4.32 10.49 2.40
C LYS A 59 4.11 9.19 1.63
N GLU A 60 4.08 8.06 2.33
CA GLU A 60 4.00 6.75 1.67
C GLU A 60 2.66 6.58 0.93
N LEU A 61 1.56 7.07 1.50
CA LEU A 61 0.26 7.05 0.81
C LEU A 61 0.25 7.95 -0.43
N GLN A 62 1.01 9.06 -0.43
CA GLN A 62 1.12 9.91 -1.60
C GLN A 62 1.91 9.22 -2.72
N GLU A 63 3.05 8.61 -2.40
CA GLU A 63 3.81 7.80 -3.36
C GLU A 63 2.96 6.69 -3.99
N VAL A 64 2.14 6.03 -3.18
CA VAL A 64 1.19 5.01 -3.65
C VAL A 64 0.12 5.60 -4.59
N LYS A 65 -0.41 6.79 -4.30
CA LYS A 65 -1.37 7.48 -5.19
C LYS A 65 -0.73 7.89 -6.51
N ASP A 66 0.52 8.36 -6.48
CA ASP A 66 1.27 8.77 -7.65
C ASP A 66 1.53 7.57 -8.57
N GLY A 67 1.89 6.41 -8.00
CA GLY A 67 2.00 5.16 -8.75
C GLY A 67 0.69 4.78 -9.46
N LYS A 68 -0.46 4.87 -8.78
CA LYS A 68 -1.79 4.61 -9.40
C LYS A 68 -2.06 5.56 -10.56
N LYS A 69 -1.65 6.82 -10.45
CA LYS A 69 -1.83 7.84 -11.49
C LYS A 69 -0.96 7.51 -12.72
N LEU A 70 0.31 7.17 -12.52
CA LEU A 70 1.23 6.81 -13.60
C LEU A 70 0.72 5.63 -14.45
N VAL A 71 0.12 4.62 -13.83
CA VAL A 71 -0.49 3.49 -14.57
C VAL A 71 -1.59 3.97 -15.53
N LYS A 72 -2.44 4.90 -15.08
CA LYS A 72 -3.55 5.45 -15.88
C LYS A 72 -3.08 6.35 -17.02
N GLU A 73 -1.98 7.07 -16.79
CA GLU A 73 -1.39 8.02 -17.74
C GLU A 73 -0.35 7.35 -18.65
N SER A 74 -0.27 6.02 -18.65
CA SER A 74 0.70 5.28 -19.47
C SER A 74 0.29 5.23 -20.94
N ASP A 75 1.15 5.78 -21.80
CA ASP A 75 0.93 5.89 -23.25
C ASP A 75 1.26 4.63 -24.05
N SER A 76 1.87 3.61 -23.41
CA SER A 76 2.16 2.33 -24.04
C SER A 76 1.96 1.17 -23.06
N ASP A 77 1.79 -0.04 -23.60
CA ASP A 77 1.62 -1.24 -22.76
C ASP A 77 2.87 -1.56 -21.94
N GLU A 78 4.07 -1.30 -22.49
CA GLU A 78 5.33 -1.44 -21.76
C GLU A 78 5.44 -0.43 -20.60
N ALA A 79 5.11 0.84 -20.86
CA ALA A 79 5.08 1.86 -19.82
C ALA A 79 4.05 1.51 -18.74
N ARG A 80 2.89 0.99 -19.14
CA ARG A 80 1.82 0.58 -18.21
C ARG A 80 2.25 -0.58 -17.32
N GLN A 81 2.90 -1.60 -17.88
CA GLN A 81 3.46 -2.72 -17.13
C GLN A 81 4.54 -2.25 -16.13
N ASN A 82 5.44 -1.38 -16.55
CA ASN A 82 6.48 -0.83 -15.68
C ASN A 82 5.87 0.00 -14.54
N ASN A 83 4.96 0.93 -14.86
CA ASN A 83 4.27 1.75 -13.88
C ASN A 83 3.42 0.91 -12.93
N PHE A 84 2.82 -0.17 -13.41
CA PHE A 84 2.06 -1.10 -12.58
C PHE A 84 2.95 -1.80 -11.56
N THR A 85 4.14 -2.22 -11.98
CA THR A 85 5.15 -2.84 -11.10
C THR A 85 5.61 -1.83 -10.03
N VAL A 86 5.92 -0.59 -10.43
CA VAL A 86 6.29 0.49 -9.51
C VAL A 86 5.18 0.77 -8.50
N TYR A 87 3.92 0.84 -8.96
CA TYR A 87 2.77 1.02 -8.09
C TYR A 87 2.61 -0.13 -7.09
N LYS A 88 2.77 -1.39 -7.55
CA LYS A 88 2.72 -2.57 -6.67
C LYS A 88 3.78 -2.49 -5.57
N ASP A 89 5.02 -2.19 -5.96
CA ASP A 89 6.15 -2.12 -5.04
C ASP A 89 6.02 -0.96 -4.05
N ALA A 90 5.44 0.17 -4.46
CA ALA A 90 5.12 1.26 -3.56
C ALA A 90 4.10 0.83 -2.49
N VAL A 91 3.03 0.12 -2.87
CA VAL A 91 2.03 -0.39 -1.92
C VAL A 91 2.65 -1.39 -0.95
N ILE A 92 3.47 -2.32 -1.45
CA ILE A 92 4.19 -3.33 -0.64
C ILE A 92 5.07 -2.64 0.40
N ARG A 93 5.95 -1.73 -0.04
CA ARG A 93 6.87 -1.01 0.85
C ARG A 93 6.13 -0.20 1.93
N ALA A 94 5.04 0.47 1.56
CA ALA A 94 4.23 1.23 2.50
C ALA A 94 3.59 0.33 3.58
N ILE A 95 3.09 -0.85 3.19
CA ILE A 95 2.55 -1.84 4.11
C ILE A 95 3.64 -2.40 5.04
N GLU A 96 4.80 -2.77 4.50
CA GLU A 96 5.93 -3.30 5.27
C GLU A 96 6.45 -2.30 6.30
N LYS A 97 6.65 -1.04 5.91
CA LYS A 97 7.04 0.04 6.83
C LYS A 97 6.00 0.24 7.94
N THR A 98 4.72 0.16 7.60
CA THR A 98 3.64 0.27 8.60
C THR A 98 3.63 -0.91 9.56
N ILE A 99 3.78 -2.15 9.07
CA ILE A 99 3.91 -3.34 9.92
C ILE A 99 5.11 -3.19 10.86
N LYS A 100 6.26 -2.74 10.34
CA LYS A 100 7.45 -2.50 11.15
C LYS A 100 7.19 -1.48 12.27
N ALA A 101 6.60 -0.33 11.94
CA ALA A 101 6.22 0.66 12.94
C ALA A 101 5.30 0.09 14.03
N THR A 102 4.29 -0.73 13.67
CA THR A 102 3.42 -1.37 14.67
C THR A 102 4.12 -2.37 15.60
N LYS A 103 5.31 -2.87 15.22
CA LYS A 103 6.13 -3.76 16.05
C LYS A 103 7.10 -2.98 16.94
N GLU A 104 7.61 -1.85 16.45
CA GLU A 104 8.57 -1.00 17.17
C GLU A 104 7.89 -0.10 18.21
N SER A 105 6.62 0.25 18.02
CA SER A 105 5.80 1.00 19.00
C SER A 105 5.19 0.13 20.11
N LEU A 106 5.60 -1.13 20.25
CA LEU A 106 5.16 -2.09 21.28
C LEU A 106 6.28 -2.38 22.27
#